data_AF-L5JLC1-F1
#
_entry.id   AF-L5JLC1-F1
#
_cell.length_a   1.000
_cell.length_b   1.000
_cell.length_c   1.000
_cell.angle_alpha   90.00
_cell.angle_beta   90.00
_cell.angle_gamma   90.00
#
_symmetry.space_group_name_H-M   'P 1'
#
loop_
_entity.id
_entity.type
_entity.pdbx_description
1 polymer ?
#
loop_
_entity_poly.entity_id
_entity_poly.type
_entity_poly.pdbx_seq_one_letter_code
_entity_poly.pdbx_strand_id
1 'polypeptide(L)'
;MGVPYCIIKGKVRLGPLVHRKTCTIIAFTQVNSEDKGALAKLVETILTNYNDRYDEMCRHLGGNVLGPNFVACIAKLEKAKAKELATKLG
;
A
#
# COMPACT_ATOMS: atom_id res chain seq x y z
N MET A 1 -14.49 16.71 2.96
CA MET A 1 -13.52 16.97 4.05
C MET A 1 -12.09 17.21 3.53
N GLY A 2 -11.61 16.63 2.42
CA GLY A 2 -10.38 17.08 1.74
C GLY A 2 -9.07 17.04 2.52
N VAL A 3 -9.08 16.51 3.76
CA VAL A 3 -7.92 16.46 4.65
C VAL A 3 -6.95 15.38 4.14
N PRO A 4 -5.66 15.70 3.92
CA PRO A 4 -4.65 14.71 3.57
C PRO A 4 -4.50 13.66 4.67
N TYR A 5 -4.51 12.37 4.31
CA TYR A 5 -4.32 11.28 5.25
C TYR A 5 -3.32 10.25 4.75
N CYS A 6 -2.59 9.62 5.67
CA CYS A 6 -1.68 8.53 5.34
C CYS A 6 -1.81 7.38 6.33
N ILE A 7 -1.46 6.16 5.90
CA ILE A 7 -1.53 4.97 6.73
C ILE A 7 -0.11 4.54 7.10
N ILE A 8 0.25 4.68 8.37
CA ILE A 8 1.54 4.27 8.89
C ILE A 8 1.49 2.83 9.39
N LYS A 9 2.53 2.05 9.07
CA LYS A 9 2.66 0.67 9.55
C LYS A 9 2.92 0.65 11.06
N GLY A 10 2.00 0.03 11.79
CA GLY A 10 2.12 -0.32 13.21
C GLY A 10 1.64 0.78 14.17
N LYS A 11 0.49 0.54 14.84
CA LYS A 11 -0.06 1.44 15.88
C LYS A 11 0.85 1.64 17.10
N VAL A 12 1.78 0.69 17.32
CA VAL A 12 2.77 0.77 18.40
C VAL A 12 3.79 1.88 18.11
N ARG A 13 4.14 2.12 16.84
CA ARG A 13 5.10 3.17 16.46
C ARG A 13 4.57 4.58 16.70
N LEU A 14 3.24 4.74 16.68
CA LEU A 14 2.57 6.01 16.99
C LEU A 14 2.47 6.27 18.50
N GLY A 15 2.54 5.22 19.33
CA GLY A 15 2.41 5.32 20.79
C GLY A 15 3.42 6.27 21.45
N PRO A 16 4.73 6.12 21.18
CA PRO A 16 5.78 6.96 21.77
C PRO A 16 5.59 8.46 21.54
N LEU A 17 4.99 8.89 20.42
CA LEU A 17 4.73 10.30 20.10
C LEU A 17 3.76 10.97 21.08
N VAL A 18 2.87 10.19 21.69
CA VAL A 18 1.86 10.66 22.65
C VAL A 18 2.11 10.11 24.06
N HIS A 19 3.30 9.56 24.32
CA HIS A 19 3.68 8.90 25.57
C HIS A 19 2.71 7.79 26.02
N ARG A 20 2.22 7.00 25.06
CA ARG A 20 1.37 5.82 25.31
C ARG A 20 1.97 4.57 24.70
N LYS A 21 1.52 3.39 25.14
CA LYS A 21 1.95 2.11 24.55
C LYS A 21 1.54 1.97 23.08
N THR A 22 0.37 2.48 22.73
CA THR A 22 -0.17 2.44 21.36
C THR A 22 -1.03 3.66 21.09
N CYS A 23 -1.06 4.12 19.84
CA CYS A 23 -1.99 5.15 19.37
C CYS A 23 -2.58 4.74 18.01
N THR A 24 -3.88 4.93 17.82
CA THR A 24 -4.57 4.52 16.58
C THR A 24 -4.41 5.59 15.48
N ILE A 25 -4.55 6.87 15.82
CA ILE A 25 -4.54 8.00 14.89
C ILE A 25 -3.91 9.21 15.58
N ILE A 26 -3.11 9.98 14.84
CA ILE A 26 -2.57 11.27 15.25
C ILE A 26 -2.98 12.31 14.19
N ALA A 27 -3.33 13.50 14.64
CA ALA A 27 -3.69 14.61 13.76
C ALA A 27 -2.81 15.83 14.06
N PHE A 28 -2.25 16.42 13.00
CA PHE A 28 -1.59 17.72 13.07
C PHE A 28 -2.64 18.81 12.86
N THR A 29 -2.82 19.68 13.87
CA THR A 29 -3.77 20.80 13.79
C THR A 29 -3.07 22.11 13.46
N GLN A 30 -1.92 22.35 14.07
CA GLN A 30 -1.07 23.52 13.86
C GLN A 30 0.40 23.09 13.94
N VAL A 31 1.26 23.82 13.23
CA VAL A 31 2.72 23.64 13.28
C VAL A 31 3.39 25.00 13.41
N ASN A 32 4.57 25.01 14.02
CA ASN A 32 5.41 26.19 14.09
C ASN A 32 5.81 26.66 12.68
N SER A 33 6.17 27.93 12.56
CA SER A 33 6.49 28.51 11.26
C SER A 33 7.73 27.90 10.62
N GLU A 34 8.71 27.46 11.42
CA GLU A 34 9.90 26.77 10.91
C GLU A 34 9.58 25.44 10.20
N ASP A 35 8.55 24.71 10.64
CA ASP A 35 8.23 23.37 10.15
C ASP A 35 7.24 23.35 8.98
N LYS A 36 6.62 24.50 8.66
CA LYS A 36 5.60 24.60 7.60
C LYS A 36 6.10 24.09 6.24
N GLY A 37 7.35 24.39 5.90
CA GLY A 37 7.95 23.93 4.64
C GLY A 37 8.14 22.42 4.58
N ALA A 38 8.53 21.79 5.70
CA ALA A 38 8.68 20.33 5.77
C ALA A 38 7.32 19.63 5.70
N LEU A 39 6.32 20.16 6.43
CA LEU A 39 4.96 19.62 6.38
C LEU A 39 4.33 19.75 5.00
N ALA A 40 4.53 20.87 4.29
CA ALA A 40 3.99 21.07 2.95
C ALA A 40 4.46 19.99 1.95
N LYS A 41 5.75 19.65 1.96
CA LYS A 41 6.32 18.59 1.12
C LYS A 41 5.72 17.22 1.45
N LEU A 42 5.51 16.93 2.73
CA LEU A 42 4.87 15.69 3.17
C LEU A 42 3.41 15.65 2.71
N VAL A 43 2.66 16.74 2.87
CA VAL A 43 1.26 16.84 2.46
C VAL A 43 1.10 16.59 0.96
N GLU A 44 1.94 17.20 0.12
CA GLU A 44 1.91 16.99 -1.34
C GLU A 44 2.12 15.52 -1.72
N THR A 45 3.10 14.87 -1.08
CA THR A 45 3.38 13.44 -1.29
C THR A 45 2.22 12.57 -0.83
N ILE A 46 1.60 12.91 0.31
CA ILE A 46 0.48 12.15 0.89
C ILE A 46 -0.78 12.27 0.03
N LEU A 47 -1.09 13.50 -0.42
CA LEU A 47 -2.29 13.79 -1.22
C LEU A 47 -2.30 12.94 -2.50
N THR A 48 -1.19 12.98 -3.25
CA THR A 48 -1.01 12.23 -4.49
C THR A 48 -1.16 10.71 -4.29
N ASN A 49 -0.70 10.20 -3.14
CA ASN A 49 -0.67 8.76 -2.90
C ASN A 49 -2.00 8.18 -2.38
N TYR A 50 -2.78 8.95 -1.63
CA TYR A 50 -3.98 8.46 -0.94
C TYR A 50 -5.25 9.16 -1.40
N ASN A 51 -5.33 10.48 -1.21
CA ASN A 51 -6.54 11.24 -1.48
C ASN A 51 -6.90 11.23 -2.96
N ASP A 52 -5.93 11.49 -3.84
CA ASP A 52 -6.17 11.58 -5.29
C ASP A 52 -6.42 10.19 -5.92
N ARG A 53 -5.93 9.14 -5.27
CA ARG A 53 -6.09 7.74 -5.71
C ARG A 53 -7.26 7.02 -5.06
N TYR A 54 -8.13 7.74 -4.37
CA TYR A 54 -9.21 7.15 -3.58
C TYR A 54 -10.10 6.19 -4.40
N ASP A 55 -10.52 6.59 -5.60
CA ASP A 55 -11.37 5.77 -6.47
C ASP A 55 -10.70 4.44 -6.88
N GLU A 56 -9.39 4.47 -7.15
CA GLU A 56 -8.61 3.27 -7.45
C GLU A 56 -8.52 2.36 -6.22
N MET A 57 -8.20 2.95 -5.06
CA MET A 57 -8.08 2.21 -3.80
C MET A 57 -9.40 1.56 -3.37
N CYS A 58 -10.54 2.21 -3.59
CA CYS A 58 -11.86 1.68 -3.26
C CYS A 58 -12.28 0.49 -4.15
N ARG A 59 -11.85 0.47 -5.41
CA ARG A 59 -12.14 -0.62 -6.34
C ARG A 59 -11.17 -1.78 -6.22
N HIS A 60 -10.01 -1.56 -5.60
CA HIS A 60 -8.99 -2.58 -5.42
C HIS A 60 -9.40 -3.58 -4.34
N LEU A 61 -9.73 -4.80 -4.75
CA LEU A 61 -9.92 -5.94 -3.86
C LEU A 61 -8.57 -6.65 -3.67
N GLY A 62 -8.10 -6.73 -2.42
CA GLY A 62 -6.89 -7.47 -2.07
C GLY A 62 -7.11 -8.99 -2.05
N GLY A 63 -6.02 -9.73 -1.88
CA GLY A 63 -6.05 -11.20 -1.80
C GLY A 63 -5.93 -11.88 -3.17
N ASN A 64 -6.56 -13.05 -3.33
CA ASN A 64 -6.48 -13.88 -4.54
C ASN A 64 -5.05 -14.28 -4.96
N VAL A 65 -4.14 -14.38 -3.99
CA VAL A 65 -2.76 -14.84 -4.20
C VAL A 65 -2.65 -16.29 -3.76
N LEU A 66 -2.32 -17.17 -4.70
CA LEU A 66 -2.11 -18.60 -4.45
C LEU A 66 -0.80 -18.83 -3.68
N GLY A 67 -0.77 -19.91 -2.89
CA GLY A 67 0.44 -20.30 -2.16
C GLY A 67 1.58 -20.70 -3.11
N PRO A 68 2.85 -20.49 -2.70
CA PRO A 68 4.01 -20.64 -3.59
C PRO A 68 4.16 -22.05 -4.18
N ASN A 69 3.85 -23.08 -3.38
CA ASN A 69 3.91 -24.47 -3.84
C ASN A 69 2.92 -24.75 -4.97
N PHE A 70 1.72 -24.19 -4.88
CA PHE A 70 0.67 -24.38 -5.88
C PHE A 70 0.94 -23.56 -7.15
N VAL A 71 1.43 -22.33 -7.01
CA VAL A 71 1.90 -21.50 -8.13
C VAL A 71 3.01 -22.23 -8.92
N ALA A 72 3.97 -22.86 -8.23
CA ALA A 72 5.02 -23.62 -8.88
C ALA A 72 4.49 -24.86 -9.63
N CYS A 73 3.45 -25.51 -9.12
CA CYS A 73 2.77 -26.61 -9.80
C CYS A 73 2.08 -26.15 -11.09
N ILE A 74 1.29 -25.07 -11.02
CA ILE A 74 0.64 -24.47 -12.19
C ILE A 74 1.68 -24.08 -13.25
N ALA A 75 2.75 -23.39 -12.85
CA ALA A 75 3.79 -22.96 -13.77
C ALA A 75 4.49 -24.13 -14.47
N LYS A 76 4.72 -25.26 -13.78
CA LYS A 76 5.26 -26.48 -14.40
C LYS A 76 4.30 -27.07 -15.42
N LEU A 77 3.00 -27.13 -15.09
CA LEU A 77 1.96 -27.64 -15.98
C LEU A 77 1.77 -26.74 -17.22
N GLU A 78 1.72 -25.42 -17.04
CA GLU A 78 1.62 -24.46 -18.15
C GLU A 78 2.85 -24.53 -19.06
N LYS A 79 4.05 -24.65 -18.48
CA LYS A 79 5.29 -24.84 -19.26
C LYS A 79 5.27 -26.14 -20.07
N ALA A 80 4.74 -27.23 -19.52
CA ALA A 80 4.61 -28.50 -20.24
C ALA A 80 3.60 -28.37 -21.40
N LYS A 81 2.42 -27.78 -21.13
CA LYS A 81 1.39 -27.52 -22.16
C LYS A 81 1.91 -26.62 -23.29
N ALA A 82 2.64 -25.56 -22.96
CA ALA A 82 3.22 -24.65 -23.95
C ALA A 82 4.26 -25.35 -24.84
N LYS A 83 5.09 -26.23 -24.26
CA LYS A 83 6.04 -27.05 -25.03
C LYS A 83 5.32 -28.01 -25.98
N GLU A 84 4.29 -28.70 -25.49
CA GLU A 84 3.51 -29.64 -26.31
C GLU A 84 2.82 -28.92 -27.49
N LEU A 85 2.25 -27.75 -27.24
CA LEU A 85 1.57 -26.96 -28.27
C LEU A 85 2.54 -26.42 -29.32
N ALA A 86 3.75 -26.01 -28.92
CA ALA A 86 4.81 -25.59 -29.83
C ALA A 86 5.30 -26.74 -30.75
N THR A 87 5.42 -27.97 -30.21
CA THR A 87 5.81 -29.14 -31.00
C THR A 87 4.72 -29.62 -31.96
N LYS A 88 3.44 -29.31 -31.70
CA LYS A 88 2.32 -29.73 -32.57
C LYS A 88 2.03 -28.76 -33.72
N LEU A 89 2.46 -27.51 -33.61
CA LEU A 89 2.25 -26.47 -34.63
C LEU A 89 3.44 -26.30 -35.59
N GLY A 90 4.61 -26.86 -35.24
CA GLY A 90 5.75 -27.03 -36.15
C GLY A 90 5.75 -28.42 -36.76
#